data_AF-A0A2E3UUZ3-F1
#
_entry.id   AF-A0A2E3UUZ3-F1
#
_cell.length_a   1.000
_cell.length_b   1.000
_cell.length_c   1.000
_cell.angle_alpha   90.00
_cell.angle_beta   90.00
_cell.angle_gamma   90.00
#
_symmetry.space_group_name_H-M   'P 1'
#
loop_
_entity.id
_entity.type
_entity.pdbx_description
1 polymer ?
#
loop_
_entity_poly.entity_id
_entity_poly.type
_entity_poly.pdbx_seq_one_letter_code
_entity_poly.pdbx_strand_id
1 'polypeptide(L)'
;MKRIIVKLLSLYFLLSFNFSSKNLYASIDSWKGQLYQIENKQLLLSFHKAILVTPKLSFLKDMSFELSQLPNEDSEKVEIFCHKFLSSSLTSLSQSQYSNSRLNYQDFLSYYRSALQTRYYLKARSKDFKNDTVSLLHTIAFFFYSGVDLSSFSDLHTNTVAAAGDYKPLSSLVFHEKKFKSKRYLSEFKKAIIETKIFSKALSQGTKKLNESLYNKALQGYHGGVTWSDFDLNYTISLPSVKFTVVDKKSRHKVKFIRMSTPNIGSDDQSYIAPEFLAYLRSLKSRRLKHVYINLQDNRNISFKSSNNAKDMLRSVGINYDYFRSKALEDLNKNDELKDTVEVISLSKDNDFYNQTGVYHSTQEEPLKFLNKFSEILFNTKGSGYHFPEKWLKNHSQEKKDLNHIFALLMDLLFPNKNILTTDDKQVFIEIAYFFIADYASRRVYSINLSCKDGIDRAGSSNALAYFLYSLVEALENRLSKKDFKIRIDSLNGVIFSDALLVKKRVILYSRFKNFKKASLHILDLLMGGKDNQEKFLRLLNSKKLSNVFLSMKK
;
A
#
# COMPACT_ATOMS: atom_id res chain seq x y z
N MET A 1 42.81 13.56 39.74
CA MET A 1 41.34 13.52 39.94
C MET A 1 40.73 14.88 40.27
N LYS A 2 41.09 15.56 41.38
CA LYS A 2 40.56 16.91 41.71
C LYS A 2 40.75 17.97 40.59
N ARG A 3 41.92 18.00 39.93
CA ARG A 3 42.17 18.88 38.76
C ARG A 3 41.28 18.59 37.55
N ILE A 4 40.82 17.35 37.38
CA ILE A 4 39.94 16.93 36.27
C ILE A 4 38.49 17.32 36.59
N ILE A 5 38.06 17.14 37.84
CA ILE A 5 36.74 17.53 38.31
C ILE A 5 36.56 19.06 38.24
N VAL A 6 37.57 19.84 38.64
CA VAL A 6 37.55 21.30 38.51
C VAL A 6 37.43 21.73 37.04
N LYS A 7 38.19 21.10 36.12
CA LYS A 7 38.08 21.39 34.69
C LYS A 7 36.72 21.02 34.10
N LEU A 8 36.16 19.86 34.46
CA LEU A 8 34.83 19.44 33.99
C LEU A 8 33.71 20.35 34.51
N LEU A 9 33.81 20.82 35.75
CA LEU A 9 32.88 21.82 36.31
C LEU A 9 33.03 23.17 35.61
N SER A 10 34.25 23.60 35.27
CA SER A 10 34.46 24.81 34.47
C SER A 10 33.87 24.70 33.06
N LEU A 11 33.95 23.52 32.43
CA LEU A 11 33.35 23.26 31.11
C LEU A 11 31.81 23.26 31.19
N TYR A 12 31.24 22.64 32.23
CA TYR A 12 29.80 22.70 32.50
C TYR A 12 29.33 24.14 32.73
N PHE A 13 30.10 24.93 33.47
CA PHE A 13 29.81 26.35 33.71
C PHE A 13 29.89 27.19 32.42
N LEU A 14 30.89 26.93 31.56
CA LEU A 14 31.04 27.57 30.25
C LEU A 14 29.95 27.20 29.25
N LEU A 15 29.41 25.98 29.32
CA LEU A 15 28.30 25.52 28.47
C LEU A 15 26.94 26.04 28.95
N SER A 16 26.83 26.42 30.22
CA SER A 16 25.57 26.88 30.85
C SER A 16 25.33 28.39 30.69
N PHE A 17 26.37 29.17 30.38
CA PHE A 17 26.26 30.60 30.07
C PHE A 17 26.58 30.84 28.59
N ASN A 18 25.63 31.44 27.85
CA ASN A 18 25.72 31.73 26.40
C ASN A 18 26.98 32.53 26.00
N PHE A 19 28.11 31.84 25.82
CA PHE A 19 29.31 32.43 25.21
C PHE A 19 29.29 32.25 23.69
N SER A 20 29.84 33.23 22.98
CA SER A 20 29.90 33.21 21.52
C SER A 20 30.70 31.99 21.02
N SER A 21 30.21 31.38 19.94
CA SER A 21 30.64 30.07 19.44
C SER A 21 32.16 29.97 19.17
N LYS A 22 32.86 31.07 18.89
CA LYS A 22 34.29 31.07 18.56
C LYS A 22 35.21 30.62 19.71
N ASN A 23 34.90 30.96 20.97
CA ASN A 23 35.77 30.60 22.11
C ASN A 23 35.56 29.15 22.60
N LEU A 24 34.39 28.58 22.30
CA LEU A 24 34.05 27.21 22.65
C LEU A 24 34.84 26.21 21.77
N TYR A 25 34.96 26.48 20.47
CA TYR A 25 35.68 25.60 19.53
C TYR A 25 37.19 25.54 19.81
N ALA A 26 37.83 26.67 20.11
CA ALA A 26 39.27 26.70 20.44
C ALA A 26 39.59 25.93 21.74
N SER A 27 38.65 25.92 22.70
CA SER A 27 38.79 25.19 23.96
C SER A 27 38.58 23.68 23.79
N ILE A 28 37.65 23.27 22.91
CA ILE A 28 37.36 21.84 22.64
C ILE A 28 38.53 21.18 21.91
N ASP A 29 39.14 21.83 20.93
CA ASP A 29 40.27 21.24 20.17
C ASP A 29 41.54 21.09 21.03
N SER A 30 41.76 21.97 22.01
CA SER A 30 42.82 21.80 23.01
C SER A 30 42.60 20.59 23.93
N TRP A 31 41.35 20.12 24.10
CA TRP A 31 40.99 19.06 25.04
C TRP A 31 40.89 17.67 24.40
N LYS A 32 40.72 17.59 23.07
CA LYS A 32 40.68 16.32 22.32
C LYS A 32 41.93 15.46 22.55
N GLY A 33 43.11 16.07 22.70
CA GLY A 33 44.36 15.34 22.96
C GLY A 33 44.45 14.72 24.37
N GLN A 34 43.68 15.21 25.35
CA GLN A 34 43.76 14.74 26.75
C GLN A 34 42.66 13.72 27.10
N LEU A 35 41.56 13.68 26.35
CA LEU A 35 40.45 12.74 26.56
C LEU A 35 40.74 11.33 26.06
N TYR A 36 41.68 11.17 25.11
CA TYR A 36 42.07 9.87 24.54
C TYR A 36 42.84 8.94 25.49
N GLN A 37 43.20 9.39 26.70
CA GLN A 37 43.92 8.58 27.70
C GLN A 37 43.03 8.08 28.86
N ILE A 38 41.71 8.20 28.77
CA ILE A 38 40.80 7.78 29.84
C ILE A 38 40.30 6.34 29.57
N GLU A 39 40.93 5.34 30.20
CA GLU A 39 40.54 3.92 30.12
C GLU A 39 39.28 3.56 30.95
N ASN A 40 38.66 4.53 31.62
CA ASN A 40 37.58 4.24 32.56
C ASN A 40 36.19 4.23 31.87
N LYS A 41 35.76 3.03 31.47
CA LYS A 41 34.47 2.71 30.81
C LYS A 41 33.25 3.29 31.53
N GLN A 42 33.30 3.43 32.85
CA GLN A 42 32.20 3.95 33.68
C GLN A 42 32.04 5.47 33.59
N LEU A 43 33.16 6.19 33.43
CA LEU A 43 33.16 7.64 33.22
C LEU A 43 32.63 8.00 31.82
N LEU A 44 32.99 7.20 30.81
CA LEU A 44 32.49 7.30 29.45
C LEU A 44 30.97 7.07 29.38
N LEU A 45 30.45 6.10 30.13
CA LEU A 45 29.01 5.85 30.28
C LEU A 45 28.26 7.01 30.97
N SER A 46 28.91 7.65 31.94
CA SER A 46 28.33 8.80 32.68
C SER A 46 28.34 10.06 31.81
N PHE A 47 29.38 10.24 31.00
CA PHE A 47 29.48 11.31 30.00
C PHE A 47 28.49 11.11 28.85
N HIS A 48 28.27 9.86 28.41
CA HIS A 48 27.25 9.51 27.42
C HIS A 48 25.84 9.81 27.91
N LYS A 49 25.56 9.58 29.21
CA LYS A 49 24.28 9.94 29.83
C LYS A 49 24.07 11.46 29.91
N ALA A 50 25.13 12.24 30.08
CA ALA A 50 25.06 13.70 30.10
C ALA A 50 24.84 14.31 28.69
N ILE A 51 25.34 13.67 27.63
CA ILE A 51 25.14 14.11 26.23
C ILE A 51 23.69 13.88 25.75
N LEU A 52 22.97 12.92 26.34
CA LEU A 52 21.58 12.61 25.98
C LEU A 52 20.55 13.70 26.33
N VAL A 53 20.96 14.83 26.92
CA VAL A 53 20.04 15.90 27.39
C VAL A 53 20.09 17.17 26.53
N THR A 54 20.93 17.25 25.50
CA THR A 54 21.09 18.52 24.74
C THR A 54 20.68 18.39 23.27
N PRO A 55 19.66 19.11 22.79
CA PRO A 55 19.29 19.09 21.38
C PRO A 55 20.08 20.13 20.59
N LYS A 56 20.95 19.69 19.67
CA LYS A 56 21.31 20.45 18.45
C LYS A 56 21.87 19.54 17.34
N LEU A 57 21.25 19.66 16.17
CA LEU A 57 21.28 18.78 14.99
C LEU A 57 22.56 18.82 14.12
N SER A 58 23.71 19.32 14.62
CA SER A 58 24.95 19.37 13.80
C SER A 58 25.80 18.09 13.87
N PHE A 59 25.53 17.19 14.81
CA PHE A 59 26.34 15.98 15.07
C PHE A 59 26.13 14.84 14.04
N LEU A 60 25.06 14.89 13.24
CA LEU A 60 24.70 13.80 12.32
C LEU A 60 25.60 13.69 11.07
N LYS A 61 26.30 14.77 10.69
CA LYS A 61 27.21 14.76 9.53
C LYS A 61 28.57 14.15 9.84
N ASP A 62 29.07 14.31 11.07
CA ASP A 62 30.38 13.79 11.47
C ASP A 62 30.30 12.28 11.79
N MET A 63 29.13 11.82 12.25
CA MET A 63 28.89 10.40 12.57
C MET A 63 28.81 9.48 11.34
N SER A 64 28.32 9.96 10.20
CA SER A 64 28.27 9.14 8.98
C SER A 64 29.67 8.81 8.44
N PHE A 65 30.64 9.70 8.71
CA PHE A 65 32.04 9.54 8.31
C PHE A 65 32.77 8.52 9.20
N GLU A 66 32.61 8.58 10.53
CA GLU A 66 33.24 7.62 11.46
C GLU A 66 32.68 6.18 11.33
N LEU A 67 31.41 6.03 10.94
CA LEU A 67 30.77 4.72 10.79
C LEU A 67 31.30 3.89 9.61
N SER A 68 31.88 4.55 8.59
CA SER A 68 32.54 3.88 7.46
C SER A 68 33.82 3.12 7.87
N GLN A 69 34.30 3.35 9.10
CA GLN A 69 35.55 2.79 9.61
C GLN A 69 35.39 1.77 10.74
N LEU A 70 34.16 1.41 11.14
CA LEU A 70 33.96 0.42 12.20
C LEU A 70 34.15 -1.02 11.67
N PRO A 71 34.96 -1.87 12.35
CA PRO A 71 35.11 -3.28 12.00
C PRO A 71 33.78 -4.03 12.13
N ASN A 72 33.52 -4.91 11.16
CA ASN A 72 32.25 -5.64 10.93
C ASN A 72 31.80 -6.64 12.04
N GLU A 73 32.47 -6.72 13.20
CA GLU A 73 32.32 -7.86 14.12
C GLU A 73 31.53 -7.60 15.41
N ASP A 74 31.27 -6.36 15.82
CA ASP A 74 30.56 -6.08 17.07
C ASP A 74 29.03 -6.03 16.90
N SER A 75 28.35 -7.17 17.06
CA SER A 75 26.88 -7.28 17.04
C SER A 75 26.18 -6.37 18.05
N GLU A 76 26.83 -6.10 19.20
CA GLU A 76 26.31 -5.22 20.24
C GLU A 76 26.26 -3.75 19.79
N LYS A 77 27.25 -3.29 19.00
CA LYS A 77 27.29 -1.91 18.47
C LYS A 77 26.22 -1.67 17.41
N VAL A 78 25.91 -2.68 16.59
CA VAL A 78 24.84 -2.61 15.58
C VAL A 78 23.45 -2.62 16.23
N GLU A 79 23.25 -3.40 17.29
CA GLU A 79 22.00 -3.42 18.05
C GLU A 79 21.76 -2.09 18.79
N ILE A 80 22.78 -1.56 19.46
CA ILE A 80 22.74 -0.22 20.08
C ILE A 80 22.51 0.86 19.01
N PHE A 81 23.11 0.73 17.83
CA PHE A 81 22.89 1.63 16.70
C PHE A 81 21.42 1.57 16.24
N CYS A 82 20.88 0.38 15.93
CA CYS A 82 19.48 0.23 15.51
C CYS A 82 18.49 0.79 16.56
N HIS A 83 18.71 0.54 17.85
CA HIS A 83 17.84 1.04 18.92
C HIS A 83 17.95 2.55 19.11
N LYS A 84 19.16 3.12 19.22
CA LYS A 84 19.36 4.57 19.34
C LYS A 84 18.79 5.31 18.12
N PHE A 85 18.97 4.72 16.94
CA PHE A 85 18.56 5.31 15.68
C PHE A 85 17.04 5.26 15.47
N LEU A 86 16.41 4.11 15.76
CA LEU A 86 14.94 3.96 15.74
C LEU A 86 14.29 4.87 16.77
N SER A 87 14.82 4.93 18.00
CA SER A 87 14.32 5.79 19.06
C SER A 87 14.39 7.28 18.68
N SER A 88 15.53 7.73 18.13
CA SER A 88 15.68 9.11 17.63
C SER A 88 14.72 9.43 16.48
N SER A 89 14.49 8.48 15.58
CA SER A 89 13.58 8.67 14.43
C SER A 89 12.11 8.70 14.86
N LEU A 90 11.71 7.82 15.78
CA LEU A 90 10.36 7.80 16.36
C LEU A 90 10.10 9.08 17.18
N THR A 91 11.09 9.53 17.95
CA THR A 91 11.03 10.80 18.70
C THR A 91 10.90 12.00 17.75
N SER A 92 11.62 11.99 16.63
CA SER A 92 11.53 13.05 15.62
C SER A 92 10.19 13.05 14.88
N LEU A 93 9.57 11.88 14.69
CA LEU A 93 8.22 11.74 14.12
C LEU A 93 7.13 12.20 15.10
N SER A 94 7.34 12.05 16.41
CA SER A 94 6.38 12.49 17.44
C SER A 94 6.49 13.98 17.78
N GLN A 95 7.67 14.59 17.60
CA GLN A 95 7.93 16.00 17.93
C GLN A 95 7.72 16.99 16.77
N SER A 96 7.62 16.52 15.51
CA SER A 96 7.59 17.44 14.37
C SER A 96 6.28 18.22 14.27
N GLN A 97 6.35 19.55 14.36
CA GLN A 97 5.33 20.42 13.78
C GLN A 97 5.24 20.13 12.28
N TYR A 98 4.01 20.09 11.74
CA TYR A 98 3.61 19.52 10.44
C TYR A 98 4.51 19.87 9.23
N SER A 99 5.25 20.99 9.24
CA SER A 99 6.05 21.48 8.11
C SER A 99 7.29 20.65 7.76
N ASN A 100 7.91 19.93 8.71
CA ASN A 100 9.09 19.06 8.46
C ASN A 100 8.78 17.55 8.42
N SER A 101 7.51 17.17 8.56
CA SER A 101 7.07 15.76 8.67
C SER A 101 7.51 14.89 7.48
N ARG A 102 7.54 15.44 6.26
CA ARG A 102 7.90 14.71 5.04
C ARG A 102 9.37 14.26 5.01
N LEU A 103 10.30 15.16 5.32
CA LEU A 103 11.74 14.86 5.28
C LEU A 103 12.10 13.90 6.40
N ASN A 104 11.63 14.16 7.63
CA ASN A 104 11.83 13.28 8.78
C ASN A 104 11.34 11.84 8.51
N TYR A 105 10.26 11.72 7.76
CA TYR A 105 9.68 10.44 7.40
C TYR A 105 10.47 9.70 6.30
N GLN A 106 10.94 10.42 5.28
CA GLN A 106 11.83 9.84 4.25
C GLN A 106 13.13 9.34 4.87
N ASP A 107 13.69 10.13 5.79
CA ASP A 107 14.85 9.78 6.59
C ASP A 107 14.57 8.50 7.39
N PHE A 108 13.52 8.48 8.21
CA PHE A 108 13.12 7.29 8.98
C PHE A 108 13.04 6.04 8.09
N LEU A 109 12.42 6.13 6.91
CA LEU A 109 12.30 5.00 5.99
C LEU A 109 13.63 4.55 5.40
N SER A 110 14.50 5.49 5.01
CA SER A 110 15.84 5.19 4.54
C SER A 110 16.63 4.40 5.60
N TYR A 111 16.55 4.85 6.85
CA TYR A 111 17.26 4.22 7.96
C TYR A 111 16.64 2.87 8.37
N TYR A 112 15.32 2.79 8.42
CA TYR A 112 14.60 1.55 8.68
C TYR A 112 14.95 0.48 7.64
N ARG A 113 14.98 0.86 6.35
CA ARG A 113 15.40 -0.04 5.29
C ARG A 113 16.85 -0.49 5.44
N SER A 114 17.76 0.43 5.75
CA SER A 114 19.17 0.11 6.01
C SER A 114 19.30 -0.92 7.14
N ALA A 115 18.53 -0.77 8.23
CA ALA A 115 18.49 -1.73 9.33
C ALA A 115 18.06 -3.13 8.87
N LEU A 116 17.04 -3.22 8.00
CA LEU A 116 16.55 -4.48 7.41
C LEU A 116 17.50 -5.12 6.39
N GLN A 117 18.57 -4.44 6.00
CA GLN A 117 19.58 -4.95 5.08
C GLN A 117 20.89 -5.32 5.79
N THR A 118 21.04 -5.02 7.08
CA THR A 118 22.24 -5.37 7.84
C THR A 118 22.47 -6.88 7.88
N ARG A 119 23.74 -7.31 7.81
CA ARG A 119 24.12 -8.73 7.97
C ARG A 119 23.58 -9.31 9.28
N TYR A 120 23.50 -8.51 10.34
CA TYR A 120 22.94 -8.91 11.63
C TYR A 120 21.46 -9.29 11.51
N TYR A 121 20.62 -8.41 10.96
CA TYR A 121 19.20 -8.73 10.73
C TYR A 121 19.05 -9.98 9.85
N LEU A 122 19.84 -10.08 8.77
CA LEU A 122 19.81 -11.23 7.85
C LEU A 122 20.21 -12.55 8.53
N LYS A 123 21.15 -12.52 9.48
CA LYS A 123 21.59 -13.69 10.28
C LYS A 123 20.63 -14.01 11.42
N ALA A 124 20.05 -12.99 12.06
CA ALA A 124 19.12 -13.15 13.17
C ALA A 124 17.79 -13.72 12.67
N ARG A 125 17.29 -13.27 11.51
CA ARG A 125 16.03 -13.76 10.93
C ARG A 125 16.08 -15.22 10.47
N SER A 126 17.27 -15.74 10.11
CA SER A 126 17.40 -17.10 9.56
C SER A 126 17.50 -18.18 10.63
N LYS A 127 17.70 -17.81 11.89
CA LYS A 127 18.00 -18.74 12.99
C LYS A 127 16.85 -18.93 13.98
N ASP A 128 15.62 -18.53 13.63
CA ASP A 128 14.44 -18.57 14.51
C ASP A 128 14.68 -18.00 15.93
N PHE A 129 15.65 -17.08 16.06
CA PHE A 129 15.90 -16.45 17.34
C PHE A 129 14.70 -15.58 17.72
N LYS A 130 14.21 -15.76 18.96
CA LYS A 130 13.39 -14.76 19.67
C LYS A 130 14.26 -13.52 19.96
N ASN A 131 14.66 -12.84 18.91
CA ASN A 131 15.47 -11.63 18.97
C ASN A 131 14.52 -10.43 19.01
N ASP A 132 14.53 -9.70 20.11
CA ASP A 132 13.64 -8.56 20.35
C ASP A 132 13.79 -7.48 19.28
N THR A 133 15.00 -7.29 18.75
CA THR A 133 15.29 -6.33 17.67
C THR A 133 14.62 -6.75 16.35
N VAL A 134 14.67 -8.05 15.98
CA VAL A 134 13.96 -8.55 14.78
C VAL A 134 12.44 -8.42 14.95
N SER A 135 11.93 -8.77 16.13
CA SER A 135 10.50 -8.65 16.47
C SER A 135 10.02 -7.20 16.41
N LEU A 136 10.82 -6.26 16.92
CA LEU A 136 10.56 -4.83 16.86
C LEU A 136 10.51 -4.33 15.42
N LEU A 137 11.52 -4.65 14.60
CA LEU A 137 11.56 -4.25 13.20
C LEU A 137 10.36 -4.80 12.42
N HIS A 138 9.99 -6.06 12.63
CA HIS A 138 8.80 -6.66 12.00
C HIS A 138 7.50 -6.01 12.48
N THR A 139 7.42 -5.66 13.76
CA THR A 139 6.27 -4.96 14.34
C THR A 139 6.10 -3.55 13.75
N ILE A 140 7.19 -2.82 13.56
CA ILE A 140 7.19 -1.52 12.87
C ILE A 140 6.65 -1.70 11.44
N ALA A 141 7.15 -2.69 10.69
CA ALA A 141 6.66 -3.01 9.34
C ALA A 141 5.15 -3.32 9.34
N PHE A 142 4.70 -4.09 10.33
CA PHE A 142 3.30 -4.44 10.48
C PHE A 142 2.42 -3.22 10.70
N PHE A 143 2.80 -2.32 11.60
CA PHE A 143 2.02 -1.11 11.84
C PHE A 143 2.00 -0.20 10.61
N PHE A 144 3.16 -0.05 9.97
CA PHE A 144 3.32 0.69 8.74
C PHE A 144 2.35 0.23 7.65
N TYR A 145 2.34 -1.06 7.33
CA TYR A 145 1.52 -1.59 6.24
C TYR A 145 0.05 -1.81 6.64
N SER A 146 -0.26 -2.02 7.91
CA SER A 146 -1.64 -2.30 8.36
C SER A 146 -2.46 -1.05 8.69
N GLY A 147 -1.89 0.15 8.46
CA GLY A 147 -2.51 1.44 8.75
C GLY A 147 -2.84 1.63 10.23
N VAL A 148 -2.07 1.01 11.12
CA VAL A 148 -2.13 1.29 12.56
C VAL A 148 -1.48 2.65 12.76
N ASP A 149 -2.12 3.50 13.55
CA ASP A 149 -1.58 4.81 13.85
C ASP A 149 -0.27 4.64 14.61
N LEU A 150 0.82 5.13 14.04
CA LEU A 150 2.14 5.08 14.66
C LEU A 150 2.24 6.04 15.84
N SER A 151 1.32 7.01 16.00
CA SER A 151 1.25 7.84 17.21
C SER A 151 1.07 6.96 18.45
N SER A 152 0.19 5.97 18.38
CA SER A 152 -0.04 5.00 19.47
C SER A 152 1.17 4.10 19.73
N PHE A 153 2.01 3.88 18.71
CA PHE A 153 3.28 3.17 18.86
C PHE A 153 4.39 4.05 19.40
N SER A 154 4.45 5.32 19.00
CA SER A 154 5.28 6.32 19.65
C SER A 154 4.91 6.37 21.12
N ASP A 155 3.63 6.42 21.45
CA ASP A 155 3.16 6.40 22.83
C ASP A 155 3.53 5.08 23.52
N LEU A 156 3.31 3.91 22.90
CA LEU A 156 3.68 2.63 23.50
C LEU A 156 5.20 2.48 23.69
N HIS A 157 6.01 2.86 22.70
CA HIS A 157 7.47 2.79 22.76
C HIS A 157 8.01 3.82 23.76
N THR A 158 7.51 5.06 23.72
CA THR A 158 7.79 6.10 24.72
C THR A 158 7.36 5.64 26.10
N ASN A 159 6.20 4.97 26.24
CA ASN A 159 5.71 4.42 27.50
C ASN A 159 6.48 3.17 27.94
N THR A 160 7.06 2.37 27.04
CA THR A 160 7.89 1.21 27.38
C THR A 160 9.28 1.66 27.79
N VAL A 161 9.82 2.67 27.10
CA VAL A 161 11.07 3.37 27.43
C VAL A 161 10.89 4.21 28.71
N ALA A 162 9.72 4.81 28.94
CA ALA A 162 9.37 5.56 30.16
C ALA A 162 8.91 4.65 31.31
N ALA A 163 8.37 3.46 31.05
CA ALA A 163 8.14 2.45 32.11
C ALA A 163 9.46 1.84 32.61
N ALA A 164 10.52 1.91 31.81
CA ALA A 164 11.89 1.68 32.25
C ALA A 164 12.47 2.87 33.06
N GLY A 165 11.68 3.91 33.36
CA GLY A 165 12.02 5.05 34.22
C GLY A 165 10.87 6.07 34.40
N ASP A 166 9.97 5.77 35.35
CA ASP A 166 8.95 6.61 36.03
C ASP A 166 8.15 7.69 35.25
N TYR A 167 6.94 7.35 34.74
CA TYR A 167 5.74 8.24 34.79
C TYR A 167 4.40 7.52 34.43
N LYS A 168 3.25 8.04 34.89
CA LYS A 168 1.89 7.44 34.76
C LYS A 168 1.03 7.98 33.58
N PRO A 169 0.12 7.16 32.98
CA PRO A 169 -0.69 7.53 31.81
C PRO A 169 -2.10 8.07 32.15
N LEU A 170 -2.74 8.76 31.18
CA LEU A 170 -4.09 9.34 31.25
C LEU A 170 -5.05 8.72 30.20
N SER A 171 -6.32 8.63 30.56
CA SER A 171 -7.34 7.74 29.98
C SER A 171 -8.36 8.39 29.02
N SER A 172 -8.68 7.63 27.95
CA SER A 172 -9.99 7.33 27.32
C SER A 172 -10.85 8.42 26.64
N LEU A 173 -11.38 8.07 25.45
CA LEU A 173 -12.60 8.67 24.86
C LEU A 173 -13.39 7.62 24.05
N VAL A 174 -14.71 7.60 24.25
CA VAL A 174 -15.71 6.71 23.62
C VAL A 174 -16.77 7.56 22.91
N PHE A 175 -17.29 7.12 21.76
CA PHE A 175 -18.46 7.73 21.11
C PHE A 175 -19.49 6.69 20.62
N HIS A 176 -20.78 7.03 20.80
CA HIS A 176 -21.97 6.27 20.42
C HIS A 176 -22.59 6.78 19.11
N GLU A 177 -23.27 5.89 18.35
CA GLU A 177 -24.12 6.23 17.19
C GLU A 177 -25.50 5.52 17.27
N LYS A 178 -26.56 6.19 16.78
CA LYS A 178 -27.94 5.67 16.59
C LYS A 178 -28.43 5.86 15.14
N LYS A 179 -29.32 4.95 14.71
CA LYS A 179 -29.86 4.68 13.35
C LYS A 179 -31.26 5.27 13.08
N PHE A 180 -31.67 5.45 11.79
CA PHE A 180 -32.97 5.00 11.20
C PHE A 180 -33.11 5.21 9.64
N LYS A 181 -34.09 4.53 9.01
CA LYS A 181 -34.37 4.16 7.57
C LYS A 181 -35.36 5.10 6.81
N SER A 182 -36.03 4.72 5.69
CA SER A 182 -35.61 4.53 4.27
C SER A 182 -36.80 4.51 3.28
N LYS A 183 -36.54 4.84 1.99
CA LYS A 183 -37.22 4.34 0.74
C LYS A 183 -36.93 5.16 -0.56
N ARG A 184 -36.37 6.37 -0.48
CA ARG A 184 -36.09 7.29 -1.63
C ARG A 184 -34.66 7.22 -2.23
N TYR A 185 -33.99 6.06 -2.24
CA TYR A 185 -32.50 6.01 -2.26
C TYR A 185 -31.89 5.61 -3.61
N LEU A 186 -32.60 4.79 -4.39
CA LEU A 186 -32.11 4.30 -5.68
C LEU A 186 -32.07 5.41 -6.74
N SER A 187 -32.98 6.39 -6.68
CA SER A 187 -33.01 7.53 -7.61
C SER A 187 -31.85 8.52 -7.41
N GLU A 188 -31.43 8.75 -6.15
CA GLU A 188 -30.25 9.59 -5.83
C GLU A 188 -28.96 8.94 -6.33
N PHE A 189 -28.92 7.62 -6.40
CA PHE A 189 -27.73 6.89 -6.83
C PHE A 189 -27.48 7.06 -8.32
N LYS A 190 -28.53 6.91 -9.12
CA LYS A 190 -28.49 7.22 -10.55
C LYS A 190 -28.11 8.69 -10.76
N LYS A 191 -28.63 9.60 -9.92
CA LYS A 191 -28.27 11.02 -9.92
C LYS A 191 -26.80 11.26 -9.56
N ALA A 192 -26.25 10.66 -8.51
CA ALA A 192 -24.84 10.82 -8.11
C ALA A 192 -23.85 10.30 -9.17
N ILE A 193 -24.18 9.18 -9.84
CA ILE A 193 -23.36 8.66 -10.95
C ILE A 193 -23.52 9.51 -12.22
N ILE A 194 -24.71 10.05 -12.49
CA ILE A 194 -24.93 11.03 -13.56
C ILE A 194 -24.25 12.36 -13.23
N GLU A 195 -24.24 12.81 -11.97
CA GLU A 195 -23.46 13.93 -11.46
C GLU A 195 -21.96 13.60 -11.52
N THR A 196 -21.57 12.33 -11.58
CA THR A 196 -20.21 11.93 -11.95
C THR A 196 -19.92 12.23 -13.45
N LYS A 197 -20.91 12.46 -14.33
CA LYS A 197 -20.71 13.14 -15.64
C LYS A 197 -20.51 14.64 -15.46
N ILE A 198 -21.19 15.30 -14.52
CA ILE A 198 -20.88 16.70 -14.16
C ILE A 198 -19.46 16.77 -13.59
N PHE A 199 -19.01 15.74 -12.85
CA PHE A 199 -17.66 15.54 -12.35
C PHE A 199 -16.67 15.19 -13.47
N SER A 200 -17.05 14.41 -14.49
CA SER A 200 -16.26 14.22 -15.73
C SER A 200 -16.14 15.52 -16.52
N LYS A 201 -17.21 16.33 -16.54
CA LYS A 201 -17.25 17.67 -17.13
C LYS A 201 -16.39 18.63 -16.31
N ALA A 202 -16.42 18.56 -14.98
CA ALA A 202 -15.60 19.32 -14.04
C ALA A 202 -14.15 18.85 -13.98
N LEU A 203 -13.84 17.59 -14.32
CA LEU A 203 -12.48 17.09 -14.57
C LEU A 203 -11.98 17.60 -15.91
N SER A 204 -12.81 17.59 -16.96
CA SER A 204 -12.46 18.13 -18.29
C SER A 204 -12.39 19.67 -18.32
N GLN A 205 -13.15 20.34 -17.46
CA GLN A 205 -13.15 21.79 -17.26
C GLN A 205 -12.12 22.18 -16.21
N GLY A 206 -11.85 21.31 -15.24
CA GLY A 206 -10.77 21.38 -14.28
C GLY A 206 -9.42 21.25 -14.95
N THR A 207 -9.26 20.45 -16.01
CA THR A 207 -8.08 20.49 -16.88
C THR A 207 -7.96 21.75 -17.72
N LYS A 208 -9.07 22.46 -18.03
CA LYS A 208 -9.03 23.79 -18.66
C LYS A 208 -8.77 24.92 -17.67
N LYS A 209 -9.11 24.75 -16.38
CA LYS A 209 -8.95 25.75 -15.31
C LYS A 209 -7.73 25.51 -14.39
N LEU A 210 -7.18 24.31 -14.35
CA LEU A 210 -5.80 24.03 -13.90
C LEU A 210 -4.90 24.62 -14.97
N ASN A 211 -4.74 25.94 -14.85
CA ASN A 211 -3.98 26.86 -15.68
C ASN A 211 -2.87 26.15 -16.47
N GLU A 212 -2.82 26.44 -17.77
CA GLU A 212 -1.61 26.32 -18.58
C GLU A 212 -0.40 26.90 -17.83
N SER A 213 -0.60 27.96 -17.04
CA SER A 213 0.39 28.53 -16.09
C SER A 213 0.77 27.65 -14.89
N LEU A 214 -0.14 26.85 -14.29
CA LEU A 214 0.18 25.89 -13.22
C LEU A 214 0.79 24.61 -13.77
N TYR A 215 0.34 24.18 -14.95
CA TYR A 215 0.94 23.08 -15.72
C TYR A 215 2.33 23.45 -16.23
N ASN A 216 2.53 24.68 -16.72
CA ASN A 216 3.83 25.22 -17.13
C ASN A 216 4.71 25.54 -15.93
N LYS A 217 4.19 26.00 -14.78
CA LYS A 217 4.95 26.09 -13.52
C LYS A 217 5.30 24.72 -12.95
N ALA A 218 4.44 23.71 -13.14
CA ALA A 218 4.77 22.33 -12.80
C ALA A 218 5.84 21.80 -13.76
N LEU A 219 5.77 22.04 -15.07
CA LEU A 219 6.81 21.67 -16.04
C LEU A 219 8.14 22.41 -15.82
N GLN A 220 8.09 23.70 -15.49
CA GLN A 220 9.28 24.54 -15.22
C GLN A 220 9.85 24.30 -13.81
N GLY A 221 9.05 23.83 -12.85
CA GLY A 221 9.50 23.45 -11.51
C GLY A 221 9.83 21.96 -11.36
N TYR A 222 9.45 21.13 -12.33
CA TYR A 222 9.75 19.69 -12.35
C TYR A 222 11.03 19.42 -13.14
N HIS A 223 12.16 19.84 -12.55
CA HIS A 223 13.50 19.40 -12.96
C HIS A 223 13.87 18.01 -12.41
N GLY A 224 12.97 17.40 -11.65
CA GLY A 224 13.09 16.02 -11.25
C GLY A 224 12.68 15.12 -12.40
N GLY A 225 13.58 14.93 -13.37
CA GLY A 225 13.55 13.70 -14.15
C GLY A 225 13.52 12.56 -13.13
N VAL A 226 12.38 11.89 -12.99
CA VAL A 226 12.40 10.53 -12.47
C VAL A 226 13.13 9.78 -13.56
N THR A 227 14.46 9.73 -13.47
CA THR A 227 15.24 8.81 -14.27
C THR A 227 14.59 7.46 -14.02
N TRP A 228 14.18 6.81 -15.10
CA TRP A 228 13.51 5.51 -15.10
C TRP A 228 14.34 4.41 -14.41
N SER A 229 15.54 4.75 -13.95
CA SER A 229 16.53 3.89 -13.32
C SER A 229 16.16 3.44 -11.91
N ASP A 230 15.43 4.21 -11.10
CA ASP A 230 15.25 3.86 -9.68
C ASP A 230 13.84 4.16 -9.16
N PHE A 231 12.91 3.21 -9.36
CA PHE A 231 11.60 3.29 -8.74
C PHE A 231 11.69 2.93 -7.25
N ASP A 232 11.23 3.82 -6.37
CA ASP A 232 11.18 3.57 -4.94
C ASP A 232 9.91 4.17 -4.30
N LEU A 233 9.16 3.31 -3.61
CA LEU A 233 7.93 3.67 -2.90
C LEU A 233 8.10 4.74 -1.84
N ASN A 234 9.22 4.71 -1.13
CA ASN A 234 9.44 5.52 0.05
C ASN A 234 9.83 6.94 -0.36
N TYR A 235 10.61 7.09 -1.43
CA TYR A 235 10.90 8.41 -2.01
C TYR A 235 9.69 9.04 -2.69
N THR A 236 8.73 8.23 -3.16
CA THR A 236 7.47 8.74 -3.72
C THR A 236 6.37 9.00 -2.68
N ILE A 237 6.62 8.71 -1.38
CA ILE A 237 5.67 8.90 -0.26
C ILE A 237 4.35 8.20 -0.54
N SER A 238 4.45 7.03 -1.18
CA SER A 238 3.28 6.23 -1.50
C SER A 238 2.95 5.30 -0.35
N LEU A 239 2.65 5.89 0.81
CA LEU A 239 2.55 5.14 2.06
C LEU A 239 1.38 4.17 2.01
N PRO A 240 1.56 2.96 2.56
CA PRO A 240 0.46 2.05 2.77
C PRO A 240 -0.61 2.71 3.64
N SER A 241 -1.86 2.62 3.22
CA SER A 241 -2.99 3.09 4.00
C SER A 241 -4.19 2.16 3.83
N VAL A 242 -4.99 1.99 4.87
CA VAL A 242 -6.23 1.22 4.77
C VAL A 242 -7.30 2.10 4.13
N LYS A 243 -7.76 1.74 2.92
CA LYS A 243 -8.86 2.47 2.26
C LYS A 243 -10.19 2.21 2.93
N PHE A 244 -10.46 0.93 3.17
CA PHE A 244 -11.67 0.47 3.85
C PHE A 244 -11.44 -0.93 4.40
N THR A 245 -12.29 -1.35 5.33
CA THR A 245 -12.31 -2.71 5.87
C THR A 245 -13.65 -3.35 5.57
N VAL A 246 -13.60 -4.58 5.05
CA VAL A 246 -14.75 -5.45 4.81
C VAL A 246 -14.87 -6.38 6.00
N VAL A 247 -16.06 -6.45 6.60
CA VAL A 247 -16.33 -7.31 7.75
C VAL A 247 -17.42 -8.31 7.40
N ASP A 248 -17.09 -9.61 7.34
CA ASP A 248 -18.10 -10.67 7.29
C ASP A 248 -18.73 -10.79 8.68
N LYS A 249 -20.02 -10.49 8.82
CA LYS A 249 -20.70 -10.52 10.12
C LYS A 249 -20.87 -11.93 10.67
N LYS A 250 -20.98 -12.96 9.82
CA LYS A 250 -21.21 -14.34 10.28
C LYS A 250 -19.93 -14.88 10.91
N SER A 251 -18.81 -14.75 10.22
CA SER A 251 -17.51 -15.20 10.75
C SER A 251 -16.82 -14.17 11.64
N ARG A 252 -17.32 -12.92 11.66
CA ARG A 252 -16.64 -11.73 12.23
C ARG A 252 -15.26 -11.47 11.61
N HIS A 253 -14.92 -12.15 10.52
CA HIS A 253 -13.66 -11.98 9.82
C HIS A 253 -13.60 -10.58 9.20
N LYS A 254 -12.45 -9.92 9.36
CA LYS A 254 -12.20 -8.57 8.85
C LYS A 254 -11.07 -8.63 7.84
N VAL A 255 -11.30 -8.08 6.66
CA VAL A 255 -10.31 -7.96 5.60
C VAL A 255 -10.02 -6.49 5.35
N LYS A 256 -8.76 -6.10 5.49
CA LYS A 256 -8.30 -4.73 5.22
C LYS A 256 -7.94 -4.57 3.74
N PHE A 257 -8.59 -3.63 3.04
CA PHE A 257 -8.18 -3.22 1.70
C PHE A 257 -7.10 -2.15 1.84
N ILE A 258 -5.85 -2.56 1.64
CA ILE A 258 -4.67 -1.71 1.77
C ILE A 258 -4.35 -1.11 0.42
N ARG A 259 -4.29 0.21 0.36
CA ARG A 259 -3.65 0.94 -0.72
C ARG A 259 -2.16 0.98 -0.47
N MET A 260 -1.40 0.52 -1.45
CA MET A 260 0.04 0.73 -1.56
C MET A 260 0.39 0.73 -3.04
N SER A 261 1.41 1.48 -3.43
CA SER A 261 2.07 1.28 -4.73
C SER A 261 2.80 -0.07 -4.76
N THR A 262 3.30 -0.47 -5.93
CA THR A 262 4.01 -1.73 -6.09
C THR A 262 5.28 -1.79 -5.22
N PRO A 263 5.43 -2.76 -4.29
CA PRO A 263 6.54 -2.82 -3.31
C PRO A 263 7.86 -3.30 -3.92
N ASN A 264 8.19 -2.77 -5.09
CA ASN A 264 9.43 -3.01 -5.80
C ASN A 264 10.40 -1.83 -5.61
N ILE A 265 11.69 -2.13 -5.58
CA ILE A 265 12.80 -1.19 -5.65
C ILE A 265 13.65 -1.55 -6.87
N GLY A 266 14.33 -0.55 -7.43
CA GLY A 266 15.29 -0.71 -8.52
C GLY A 266 14.73 -0.29 -9.88
N SER A 267 15.51 -0.57 -10.92
CA SER A 267 15.15 -0.32 -12.32
C SER A 267 14.09 -1.30 -12.80
N ASP A 268 13.55 -1.05 -14.00
CA ASP A 268 12.60 -1.97 -14.63
C ASP A 268 13.23 -3.37 -14.76
N ASP A 269 14.49 -3.51 -15.19
CA ASP A 269 15.16 -4.80 -15.42
C ASP A 269 15.79 -5.45 -14.17
N GLN A 270 16.01 -4.69 -13.10
CA GLN A 270 16.60 -5.19 -11.84
C GLN A 270 15.66 -4.99 -10.65
N SER A 271 14.37 -5.24 -10.88
CA SER A 271 13.35 -5.01 -9.86
C SER A 271 13.34 -6.10 -8.79
N TYR A 272 13.42 -5.70 -7.51
CA TYR A 272 13.31 -6.63 -6.36
C TYR A 272 12.33 -6.10 -5.31
N ILE A 273 11.89 -6.97 -4.41
CA ILE A 273 10.91 -6.60 -3.38
C ILE A 273 11.56 -5.79 -2.27
N ALA A 274 10.91 -4.70 -1.88
CA ALA A 274 11.36 -3.80 -0.83
C ALA A 274 11.55 -4.54 0.50
N PRO A 275 12.68 -4.36 1.21
CA PRO A 275 12.97 -5.05 2.48
C PRO A 275 11.87 -4.86 3.53
N GLU A 276 11.28 -3.67 3.62
CA GLU A 276 10.19 -3.35 4.53
C GLU A 276 8.91 -4.12 4.23
N PHE A 277 8.61 -4.39 2.95
CA PHE A 277 7.47 -5.23 2.59
C PHE A 277 7.73 -6.69 2.95
N LEU A 278 8.96 -7.18 2.75
CA LEU A 278 9.34 -8.52 3.22
C LEU A 278 9.25 -8.62 4.76
N ALA A 279 9.66 -7.59 5.50
CA ALA A 279 9.49 -7.53 6.94
C ALA A 279 8.01 -7.53 7.37
N TYR A 280 7.15 -6.83 6.62
CA TYR A 280 5.70 -6.89 6.80
C TYR A 280 5.15 -8.31 6.63
N LEU A 281 5.50 -8.98 5.53
CA LEU A 281 5.07 -10.35 5.28
C LEU A 281 5.57 -11.30 6.38
N ARG A 282 6.82 -11.18 6.83
CA ARG A 282 7.34 -11.96 7.97
C ARG A 282 6.55 -11.70 9.25
N SER A 283 6.16 -10.46 9.52
CA SER A 283 5.30 -10.16 10.66
C SER A 283 3.89 -10.75 10.52
N LEU A 284 3.36 -10.89 9.31
CA LEU A 284 2.09 -11.60 9.11
C LEU A 284 2.27 -13.10 9.38
N LYS A 285 3.35 -13.69 8.89
CA LYS A 285 3.70 -15.10 9.10
C LYS A 285 3.76 -15.45 10.59
N SER A 286 4.50 -14.67 11.39
CA SER A 286 4.62 -14.89 12.83
C SER A 286 3.29 -14.80 13.57
N ARG A 287 2.34 -14.03 13.02
CA ARG A 287 0.97 -13.87 13.53
C ARG A 287 -0.04 -14.83 12.90
N ARG A 288 0.40 -15.76 12.02
CA ARG A 288 -0.45 -16.67 11.23
C ARG A 288 -1.52 -15.93 10.41
N LEU A 289 -1.19 -14.73 9.95
CA LEU A 289 -2.02 -13.90 9.08
C LEU A 289 -1.57 -14.05 7.63
N LYS A 290 -2.48 -13.78 6.70
CA LYS A 290 -2.21 -13.85 5.25
C LYS A 290 -2.48 -12.53 4.55
N HIS A 291 -1.79 -12.31 3.45
CA HIS A 291 -1.99 -11.19 2.54
C HIS A 291 -2.29 -11.68 1.13
N VAL A 292 -3.22 -11.03 0.44
CA VAL A 292 -3.40 -11.18 -1.01
C VAL A 292 -2.93 -9.92 -1.71
N TYR A 293 -2.12 -10.09 -2.74
CA TYR A 293 -1.67 -9.01 -3.62
C TYR A 293 -2.25 -9.21 -5.02
N ILE A 294 -3.20 -8.36 -5.42
CA ILE A 294 -3.76 -8.31 -6.76
C ILE A 294 -2.95 -7.30 -7.59
N ASN A 295 -2.09 -7.81 -8.45
CA ASN A 295 -1.26 -7.04 -9.37
C ASN A 295 -2.05 -6.70 -10.65
N LEU A 296 -2.24 -5.42 -10.93
CA LEU A 296 -2.95 -4.89 -12.12
C LEU A 296 -1.99 -4.36 -13.19
N GLN A 297 -0.70 -4.64 -13.05
CA GLN A 297 0.33 -4.32 -14.03
C GLN A 297 0.32 -5.30 -15.20
N ASP A 298 0.96 -4.92 -16.30
CA ASP A 298 1.12 -5.83 -17.44
C ASP A 298 2.27 -6.80 -17.14
N ASN A 299 1.98 -8.08 -17.00
CA ASN A 299 2.98 -9.12 -16.73
C ASN A 299 3.41 -9.89 -18.01
N ARG A 300 3.04 -9.39 -19.19
CA ARG A 300 3.44 -10.03 -20.46
C ARG A 300 4.93 -9.81 -20.69
N ASN A 301 5.65 -10.90 -21.00
CA ASN A 301 7.02 -10.81 -21.50
C ASN A 301 6.96 -10.49 -23.01
N ILE A 302 7.15 -9.22 -23.37
CA ILE A 302 7.00 -8.76 -24.75
C ILE A 302 8.40 -8.62 -25.36
N SER A 303 8.70 -9.50 -26.31
CA SER A 303 9.88 -9.37 -27.16
C SER A 303 9.60 -8.46 -28.35
N PHE A 304 10.65 -7.88 -28.94
CA PHE A 304 10.54 -7.05 -30.14
C PHE A 304 9.83 -7.79 -31.29
N LYS A 305 10.09 -9.10 -31.43
CA LYS A 305 9.46 -9.96 -32.45
C LYS A 305 7.95 -10.17 -32.23
N SER A 306 7.50 -10.08 -30.98
CA SER A 306 6.09 -10.26 -30.58
C SER A 306 5.34 -8.94 -30.41
N SER A 307 5.99 -7.80 -30.67
CA SER A 307 5.38 -6.48 -30.51
C SER A 307 4.41 -6.20 -31.64
N ASN A 308 3.13 -6.01 -31.31
CA ASN A 308 2.07 -5.76 -32.30
C ASN A 308 1.78 -4.26 -32.50
N ASN A 309 2.42 -3.39 -31.72
CA ASN A 309 2.19 -1.95 -31.74
C ASN A 309 3.41 -1.21 -31.14
N ALA A 310 3.48 0.11 -31.35
CA ALA A 310 4.58 0.95 -30.88
C ALA A 310 4.79 0.90 -29.36
N LYS A 311 3.71 0.77 -28.58
CA LYS A 311 3.80 0.65 -27.12
C LYS A 311 4.46 -0.66 -26.70
N ASP A 312 4.13 -1.76 -27.37
CA ASP A 312 4.76 -3.06 -27.15
C ASP A 312 6.21 -3.08 -27.67
N MET A 313 6.55 -2.32 -28.71
CA MET A 313 7.95 -2.12 -29.11
C MET A 313 8.74 -1.38 -28.03
N LEU A 314 8.21 -0.28 -27.48
CA LEU A 314 8.86 0.46 -26.38
C LEU A 314 9.07 -0.44 -25.14
N ARG A 315 8.08 -1.26 -24.81
CA ARG A 315 8.20 -2.24 -23.72
C ARG A 315 9.29 -3.27 -23.97
N SER A 316 9.42 -3.74 -25.20
CA SER A 316 10.44 -4.73 -25.56
C SER A 316 11.88 -4.21 -25.42
N VAL A 317 12.08 -2.89 -25.43
CA VAL A 317 13.37 -2.24 -25.17
C VAL A 317 13.51 -1.75 -23.73
N GLY A 318 12.67 -2.24 -22.81
CA GLY A 318 12.74 -1.94 -21.38
C GLY A 318 12.05 -0.64 -20.94
N ILE A 319 11.36 0.08 -21.84
CA ILE A 319 10.66 1.32 -21.49
C ILE A 319 9.25 1.00 -20.97
N ASN A 320 8.94 1.43 -19.73
CA ASN A 320 7.66 1.13 -19.06
C ASN A 320 7.39 -0.37 -18.96
N TYR A 321 8.44 -1.13 -18.65
CA TYR A 321 8.38 -2.57 -18.63
C TYR A 321 7.98 -3.08 -17.24
N ASP A 322 6.67 -3.21 -17.07
CA ASP A 322 6.01 -3.71 -15.85
C ASP A 322 6.32 -5.21 -15.54
N TYR A 323 6.87 -5.94 -16.52
CA TYR A 323 7.08 -7.39 -16.45
C TYR A 323 7.92 -7.81 -15.26
N PHE A 324 9.13 -7.26 -15.10
CA PHE A 324 10.07 -7.66 -14.05
C PHE A 324 9.57 -7.30 -12.65
N ARG A 325 8.88 -6.17 -12.49
CA ARG A 325 8.18 -5.83 -11.22
C ARG A 325 7.15 -6.88 -10.86
N SER A 326 6.30 -7.20 -11.85
CA SER A 326 5.27 -8.23 -11.71
C SER A 326 5.91 -9.58 -11.38
N LYS A 327 7.02 -9.91 -12.05
CA LYS A 327 7.75 -11.16 -11.85
C LYS A 327 8.32 -11.28 -10.43
N ALA A 328 8.96 -10.22 -9.94
CA ALA A 328 9.47 -10.18 -8.57
C ALA A 328 8.37 -10.35 -7.52
N LEU A 329 7.15 -9.82 -7.77
CA LEU A 329 5.99 -10.09 -6.92
C LEU A 329 5.55 -11.54 -7.02
N GLU A 330 5.39 -12.07 -8.22
CA GLU A 330 4.92 -13.44 -8.47
C GLU A 330 5.87 -14.49 -7.88
N ASP A 331 7.17 -14.23 -7.87
CA ASP A 331 8.18 -15.11 -7.28
C ASP A 331 8.10 -15.14 -5.73
N LEU A 332 7.37 -14.22 -5.08
CA LEU A 332 7.03 -14.36 -3.64
C LEU A 332 6.19 -15.62 -3.37
N ASN A 333 5.36 -16.07 -4.32
CA ASN A 333 4.59 -17.31 -4.17
C ASN A 333 5.48 -18.55 -4.20
N LYS A 334 6.73 -18.44 -4.70
CA LYS A 334 7.72 -19.53 -4.76
C LYS A 334 8.71 -19.50 -3.61
N ASN A 335 8.73 -18.40 -2.86
CA ASN A 335 9.62 -18.24 -1.75
C ASN A 335 9.19 -19.17 -0.60
N ASP A 336 10.01 -20.17 -0.25
CA ASP A 336 9.70 -21.13 0.81
C ASP A 336 9.41 -20.49 2.17
N GLU A 337 9.99 -19.32 2.44
CA GLU A 337 9.74 -18.57 3.66
C GLU A 337 8.32 -17.96 3.66
N LEU A 338 7.82 -17.50 2.52
CA LEU A 338 6.65 -16.60 2.45
C LEU A 338 5.45 -17.16 1.69
N LYS A 339 5.58 -18.27 0.95
CA LYS A 339 4.54 -18.86 0.08
C LYS A 339 3.20 -19.16 0.76
N ASP A 340 3.21 -19.41 2.07
CA ASP A 340 1.98 -19.65 2.84
C ASP A 340 1.35 -18.37 3.42
N THR A 341 2.10 -17.27 3.38
CA THR A 341 1.74 -15.98 3.98
C THR A 341 1.22 -14.99 2.95
N VAL A 342 1.72 -15.03 1.72
CA VAL A 342 1.29 -14.16 0.63
C VAL A 342 0.78 -14.95 -0.56
N GLU A 343 -0.30 -14.49 -1.16
CA GLU A 343 -0.78 -14.96 -2.45
C GLU A 343 -0.81 -13.80 -3.44
N VAL A 344 -0.02 -13.91 -4.50
CA VAL A 344 0.00 -12.95 -5.61
C VAL A 344 -0.86 -13.46 -6.76
N ILE A 345 -1.78 -12.61 -7.24
CA ILE A 345 -2.62 -12.83 -8.42
C ILE A 345 -2.39 -11.65 -9.37
N SER A 346 -1.98 -11.90 -10.61
CA SER A 346 -1.85 -10.86 -11.63
C SER A 346 -3.07 -10.86 -12.54
N LEU A 347 -3.74 -9.72 -12.64
CA LEU A 347 -4.90 -9.44 -13.48
C LEU A 347 -4.61 -8.22 -14.36
N SER A 348 -3.82 -8.41 -15.42
CA SER A 348 -3.42 -7.29 -16.29
C SER A 348 -4.64 -6.55 -16.83
N LYS A 349 -4.64 -5.23 -16.65
CA LYS A 349 -5.62 -4.28 -17.21
C LYS A 349 -5.06 -3.52 -18.42
N ASP A 350 -3.93 -3.98 -18.97
CA ASP A 350 -3.21 -3.30 -20.04
C ASP A 350 -2.77 -4.28 -21.15
N ASN A 351 -3.56 -5.35 -21.34
CA ASN A 351 -3.45 -6.31 -22.44
C ASN A 351 -4.63 -6.17 -23.42
N ASP A 352 -4.52 -6.80 -24.59
CA ASP A 352 -5.55 -6.71 -25.63
C ASP A 352 -6.86 -7.38 -25.24
N PHE A 353 -6.80 -8.45 -24.44
CA PHE A 353 -7.99 -9.17 -24.00
C PHE A 353 -8.86 -8.31 -23.07
N TYR A 354 -8.27 -7.66 -22.06
CA TYR A 354 -8.99 -6.74 -21.17
C TYR A 354 -9.58 -5.55 -21.93
N ASN A 355 -8.83 -4.99 -22.88
CA ASN A 355 -9.28 -3.85 -23.67
C ASN A 355 -10.20 -4.25 -24.84
N GLN A 356 -10.34 -5.54 -25.13
CA GLN A 356 -11.08 -6.08 -26.29
C GLN A 356 -10.59 -5.44 -27.61
N THR A 357 -9.27 -5.40 -27.79
CA THR A 357 -8.55 -4.85 -28.95
C THR A 357 -7.87 -5.95 -29.76
N GLY A 358 -7.35 -5.60 -30.95
CA GLY A 358 -6.64 -6.54 -31.83
C GLY A 358 -7.50 -7.73 -32.21
N VAL A 359 -6.99 -8.95 -32.02
CA VAL A 359 -7.70 -10.21 -32.31
C VAL A 359 -8.93 -10.45 -31.43
N TYR A 360 -9.12 -9.67 -30.36
CA TYR A 360 -10.29 -9.73 -29.48
C TYR A 360 -11.36 -8.69 -29.83
N HIS A 361 -11.08 -7.84 -30.82
CA HIS A 361 -12.01 -6.83 -31.33
C HIS A 361 -13.11 -7.45 -32.22
N SER A 362 -13.60 -8.65 -31.89
CA SER A 362 -14.84 -9.13 -32.49
C SER A 362 -16.00 -8.28 -31.99
N THR A 363 -16.81 -7.76 -32.90
CA THR A 363 -18.00 -6.96 -32.55
C THR A 363 -19.06 -7.81 -31.85
N GLN A 364 -19.03 -9.12 -32.08
CA GLN A 364 -20.07 -10.07 -31.69
C GLN A 364 -19.44 -11.43 -31.33
N GLU A 365 -19.76 -11.96 -30.16
CA GLU A 365 -19.38 -13.31 -29.72
C GLU A 365 -20.48 -13.90 -28.82
N GLU A 366 -20.80 -15.18 -28.98
CA GLU A 366 -21.79 -15.85 -28.14
C GLU A 366 -21.32 -15.93 -26.67
N PRO A 367 -22.21 -15.76 -25.66
CA PRO A 367 -21.81 -15.70 -24.25
C PRO A 367 -21.02 -16.92 -23.77
N LEU A 368 -21.45 -18.13 -24.12
CA LEU A 368 -20.77 -19.37 -23.72
C LEU A 368 -19.38 -19.49 -24.35
N LYS A 369 -19.25 -19.11 -25.63
CA LYS A 369 -17.96 -19.09 -26.33
C LYS A 369 -17.00 -18.09 -25.68
N PHE A 370 -17.48 -16.88 -25.38
CA PHE A 370 -16.68 -15.87 -24.67
C PHE A 370 -16.31 -16.33 -23.26
N LEU A 371 -17.22 -16.95 -22.50
CA LEU A 371 -16.97 -17.45 -21.15
C LEU A 371 -15.88 -18.55 -21.12
N ASN A 372 -15.93 -19.48 -22.08
CA ASN A 372 -14.92 -20.52 -22.25
C ASN A 372 -13.56 -19.91 -22.57
N LYS A 373 -13.52 -18.97 -23.53
CA LYS A 373 -12.31 -18.24 -23.91
C LYS A 373 -11.75 -17.40 -22.76
N PHE A 374 -12.60 -16.72 -22.00
CA PHE A 374 -12.23 -15.95 -20.81
C PHE A 374 -11.56 -16.86 -19.78
N SER A 375 -12.18 -18.00 -19.47
CA SER A 375 -11.65 -18.97 -18.51
C SER A 375 -10.33 -19.59 -18.99
N GLU A 376 -10.25 -19.93 -20.27
CA GLU A 376 -9.02 -20.45 -20.88
C GLU A 376 -7.87 -19.43 -20.75
N ILE A 377 -8.08 -18.19 -21.18
CA ILE A 377 -7.06 -17.14 -21.13
C ILE A 377 -6.64 -16.81 -19.69
N LEU A 378 -7.61 -16.75 -18.77
CA LEU A 378 -7.38 -16.41 -17.36
C LEU A 378 -6.50 -17.46 -16.66
N PHE A 379 -6.79 -18.74 -16.89
CA PHE A 379 -6.07 -19.85 -16.23
C PHE A 379 -4.89 -20.39 -17.04
N ASN A 380 -4.75 -20.03 -18.32
CA ASN A 380 -3.54 -20.26 -19.11
C ASN A 380 -2.59 -19.06 -18.93
N THR A 381 -1.82 -19.07 -17.86
CA THR A 381 -0.99 -17.93 -17.41
C THR A 381 0.20 -17.62 -18.32
N LYS A 382 0.55 -18.52 -19.25
CA LYS A 382 1.74 -18.35 -20.08
C LYS A 382 1.53 -17.26 -21.13
N GLY A 383 2.14 -16.09 -20.90
CA GLY A 383 2.15 -14.96 -21.84
C GLY A 383 0.83 -14.18 -21.94
N SER A 384 -0.17 -14.49 -21.11
CA SER A 384 -1.53 -13.95 -21.24
C SER A 384 -1.76 -12.63 -20.51
N GLY A 385 -0.87 -12.21 -19.61
CA GLY A 385 -1.15 -11.08 -18.71
C GLY A 385 -1.64 -11.52 -17.33
N TYR A 386 -1.75 -12.83 -17.08
CA TYR A 386 -2.36 -13.39 -15.88
C TYR A 386 -1.39 -14.26 -15.09
N HIS A 387 -1.54 -14.27 -13.78
CA HIS A 387 -0.84 -15.16 -12.87
C HIS A 387 -1.75 -15.54 -11.71
N PHE A 388 -1.70 -16.81 -11.31
CA PHE A 388 -2.43 -17.32 -10.14
C PHE A 388 -1.49 -18.21 -9.33
N PRO A 389 -1.70 -18.34 -8.01
CA PRO A 389 -0.98 -19.33 -7.20
C PRO A 389 -1.15 -20.73 -7.78
N GLU A 390 -0.10 -21.55 -7.78
CA GLU A 390 -0.09 -22.88 -8.42
C GLU A 390 -1.24 -23.78 -7.95
N LYS A 391 -1.62 -23.69 -6.67
CA LYS A 391 -2.76 -24.44 -6.11
C LYS A 391 -4.09 -24.14 -6.80
N TRP A 392 -4.28 -22.92 -7.34
CA TRP A 392 -5.48 -22.53 -8.11
C TRP A 392 -5.44 -23.12 -9.52
N LEU A 393 -4.26 -23.36 -10.08
CA LEU A 393 -4.06 -23.83 -11.46
C LEU A 393 -4.11 -25.36 -11.59
N LYS A 394 -3.98 -26.12 -10.49
CA LYS A 394 -4.07 -27.59 -10.49
C LYS A 394 -5.37 -28.03 -11.17
N ASN A 395 -5.28 -29.09 -11.99
CA ASN A 395 -6.46 -29.70 -12.60
C ASN A 395 -7.48 -30.07 -11.49
N HIS A 396 -8.73 -29.68 -11.71
CA HIS A 396 -9.83 -29.86 -10.76
C HIS A 396 -9.67 -29.15 -9.40
N SER A 397 -8.82 -28.12 -9.28
CA SER A 397 -8.77 -27.26 -8.08
C SER A 397 -10.16 -26.72 -7.74
N GLN A 398 -10.45 -26.59 -6.45
CA GLN A 398 -11.74 -26.09 -6.00
C GLN A 398 -11.89 -24.61 -6.37
N GLU A 399 -10.80 -23.85 -6.31
CA GLU A 399 -10.75 -22.43 -6.66
C GLU A 399 -11.14 -22.19 -8.11
N LYS A 400 -10.58 -22.97 -9.05
CA LYS A 400 -10.92 -22.86 -10.48
C LYS A 400 -12.38 -23.23 -10.74
N LYS A 401 -12.87 -24.31 -10.12
CA LYS A 401 -14.29 -24.73 -10.22
C LYS A 401 -15.23 -23.65 -9.69
N ASP A 402 -14.90 -23.07 -8.54
CA ASP A 402 -15.71 -22.04 -7.89
C ASP A 402 -15.77 -20.77 -8.73
N LEU A 403 -14.62 -20.32 -9.24
CA LEU A 403 -14.56 -19.14 -10.10
C LEU A 403 -15.32 -19.36 -11.41
N ASN A 404 -15.14 -20.49 -12.08
CA ASN A 404 -15.92 -20.80 -13.30
C ASN A 404 -17.42 -20.83 -13.03
N HIS A 405 -17.85 -21.38 -11.89
CA HIS A 405 -19.25 -21.33 -11.49
C HIS A 405 -19.74 -19.90 -11.24
N ILE A 406 -18.96 -19.08 -10.53
CA ILE A 406 -19.26 -17.65 -10.33
C ILE A 406 -19.35 -16.92 -11.68
N PHE A 407 -18.44 -17.21 -12.62
CA PHE A 407 -18.42 -16.57 -13.94
C PHE A 407 -19.63 -16.95 -14.80
N ALA A 408 -20.07 -18.22 -14.75
CA ALA A 408 -21.30 -18.66 -15.42
C ALA A 408 -22.53 -17.93 -14.85
N LEU A 409 -22.69 -17.92 -13.52
CA LEU A 409 -23.78 -17.21 -12.87
C LEU A 409 -23.75 -15.70 -13.15
N LEU A 410 -22.54 -15.11 -13.22
CA LEU A 410 -22.36 -13.70 -13.55
C LEU A 410 -22.78 -13.42 -15.00
N MET A 411 -22.46 -14.30 -15.94
CA MET A 411 -22.83 -14.16 -17.36
C MET A 411 -24.35 -14.14 -17.51
N ASP A 412 -25.02 -15.14 -16.92
CA ASP A 412 -26.48 -15.27 -16.95
C ASP A 412 -27.19 -14.08 -16.30
N LEU A 413 -26.59 -13.54 -15.22
CA LEU A 413 -27.13 -12.41 -14.49
C LEU A 413 -26.97 -11.09 -15.26
N LEU A 414 -25.79 -10.83 -15.83
CA LEU A 414 -25.50 -9.54 -16.48
C LEU A 414 -26.13 -9.44 -17.87
N PHE A 415 -26.29 -10.57 -18.57
CA PHE A 415 -26.70 -10.58 -19.98
C PHE A 415 -27.83 -11.60 -20.23
N PRO A 416 -28.95 -11.52 -19.48
CA PRO A 416 -30.05 -12.46 -19.65
C PRO A 416 -30.57 -12.39 -21.10
N ASN A 417 -30.71 -13.55 -21.73
CA ASN A 417 -31.23 -13.70 -23.10
C ASN A 417 -30.40 -13.02 -24.21
N LYS A 418 -29.15 -12.60 -23.95
CA LYS A 418 -28.28 -12.13 -25.03
C LYS A 418 -27.69 -13.31 -25.78
N ASN A 419 -27.99 -13.43 -27.07
CA ASN A 419 -27.34 -14.41 -27.94
C ASN A 419 -25.92 -13.98 -28.35
N ILE A 420 -25.65 -12.67 -28.30
CA ILE A 420 -24.40 -12.07 -28.77
C ILE A 420 -23.96 -10.98 -27.79
N LEU A 421 -22.69 -11.02 -27.39
CA LEU A 421 -22.02 -10.00 -26.59
C LEU A 421 -21.28 -9.00 -27.47
N THR A 422 -21.49 -7.72 -27.20
CA THR A 422 -20.71 -6.64 -27.79
C THR A 422 -19.34 -6.49 -27.11
N THR A 423 -18.43 -5.73 -27.72
CA THR A 423 -17.16 -5.31 -27.10
C THR A 423 -17.37 -4.70 -25.71
N ASP A 424 -18.39 -3.87 -25.55
CA ASP A 424 -18.71 -3.22 -24.29
C ASP A 424 -19.23 -4.20 -23.24
N ASP A 425 -20.08 -5.16 -23.64
CA ASP A 425 -20.55 -6.23 -22.76
C ASP A 425 -19.38 -7.07 -22.23
N LYS A 426 -18.45 -7.47 -23.12
CA LYS A 426 -17.24 -8.23 -22.77
C LYS A 426 -16.36 -7.46 -21.78
N GLN A 427 -16.15 -6.15 -22.00
CA GLN A 427 -15.39 -5.30 -21.07
C GLN A 427 -16.06 -5.17 -19.69
N VAL A 428 -17.40 -5.01 -19.65
CA VAL A 428 -18.17 -4.97 -18.40
C VAL A 428 -18.04 -6.29 -17.65
N PHE A 429 -18.17 -7.42 -18.35
CA PHE A 429 -18.00 -8.74 -17.77
C PHE A 429 -16.62 -8.90 -17.12
N ILE A 430 -15.54 -8.61 -17.86
CA ILE A 430 -14.16 -8.76 -17.37
C ILE A 430 -13.93 -7.91 -16.12
N GLU A 431 -14.38 -6.65 -16.12
CA GLU A 431 -14.18 -5.73 -15.00
C GLU A 431 -14.88 -6.22 -13.72
N ILE A 432 -16.08 -6.78 -13.85
CA ILE A 432 -16.84 -7.34 -12.72
C ILE A 432 -16.25 -8.70 -12.30
N ALA A 433 -15.83 -9.54 -13.24
CA ALA A 433 -15.17 -10.82 -12.97
C ALA A 433 -13.87 -10.63 -12.17
N TYR A 434 -13.07 -9.59 -12.49
CA TYR A 434 -11.87 -9.26 -11.70
C TYR A 434 -12.21 -8.89 -10.25
N PHE A 435 -13.31 -8.17 -10.01
CA PHE A 435 -13.80 -7.94 -8.65
C PHE A 435 -14.12 -9.26 -7.95
N PHE A 436 -14.83 -10.19 -8.60
CA PHE A 436 -15.17 -11.48 -7.99
C PHE A 436 -13.94 -12.36 -7.72
N ILE A 437 -12.89 -12.27 -8.54
CA ILE A 437 -11.60 -12.92 -8.25
C ILE A 437 -10.96 -12.32 -6.99
N ALA A 438 -10.91 -11.00 -6.89
CA ALA A 438 -10.36 -10.32 -5.71
C ALA A 438 -11.18 -10.60 -4.45
N ASP A 439 -12.51 -10.60 -4.55
CA ASP A 439 -13.42 -11.00 -3.48
C ASP A 439 -13.15 -12.43 -3.04
N TYR A 440 -13.08 -13.38 -3.98
CA TYR A 440 -12.82 -14.78 -3.68
C TYR A 440 -11.49 -14.96 -2.94
N ALA A 441 -10.43 -14.30 -3.42
CA ALA A 441 -9.11 -14.30 -2.78
C ALA A 441 -9.16 -13.69 -1.36
N SER A 442 -10.04 -12.71 -1.12
CA SER A 442 -10.12 -11.99 0.16
C SER A 442 -10.68 -12.82 1.33
N ARG A 443 -11.37 -13.94 1.07
CA ARG A 443 -12.25 -14.63 2.06
C ARG A 443 -11.53 -15.24 3.27
N ARG A 444 -10.20 -15.35 3.25
CA ARG A 444 -9.40 -15.98 4.32
C ARG A 444 -8.08 -15.25 4.59
N VAL A 445 -8.04 -13.95 4.36
CA VAL A 445 -6.81 -13.16 4.52
C VAL A 445 -7.04 -11.97 5.42
N TYR A 446 -5.99 -11.55 6.10
CA TYR A 446 -6.03 -10.37 6.97
C TYR A 446 -6.15 -9.08 6.15
N SER A 447 -5.47 -9.06 5.00
CA SER A 447 -5.44 -7.90 4.13
C SER A 447 -5.34 -8.29 2.67
N ILE A 448 -5.87 -7.41 1.83
CA ILE A 448 -5.76 -7.48 0.38
C ILE A 448 -5.28 -6.14 -0.15
N ASN A 449 -4.47 -6.19 -1.21
CA ASN A 449 -4.07 -5.03 -1.98
C ASN A 449 -4.52 -5.21 -3.43
N LEU A 450 -5.06 -4.15 -4.04
CA LEU A 450 -5.25 -4.05 -5.48
C LEU A 450 -4.39 -2.91 -5.98
N SER A 451 -3.32 -3.22 -6.69
CA SER A 451 -2.30 -2.23 -7.03
C SER A 451 -1.82 -2.31 -8.47
N CYS A 452 -1.36 -1.17 -8.95
CA CYS A 452 -0.54 -0.99 -10.13
C CYS A 452 0.72 -0.22 -9.71
N LYS A 453 1.64 0.10 -10.64
CA LYS A 453 2.90 0.82 -10.35
C LYS A 453 2.78 1.87 -9.22
N ASP A 454 1.92 2.87 -9.39
CA ASP A 454 1.71 3.93 -8.39
C ASP A 454 0.55 3.69 -7.40
N GLY A 455 -0.22 2.61 -7.54
CA GLY A 455 -1.44 2.41 -6.77
C GLY A 455 -2.51 3.50 -7.00
N ILE A 456 -2.45 4.26 -8.11
CA ILE A 456 -3.36 5.40 -8.40
C ILE A 456 -4.41 5.04 -9.46
N ASP A 457 -4.06 4.89 -10.74
CA ASP A 457 -5.08 4.86 -11.81
C ASP A 457 -5.86 3.54 -11.84
N ARG A 458 -5.23 2.44 -12.30
CA ARG A 458 -5.88 1.12 -12.42
C ARG A 458 -6.29 0.58 -11.05
N ALA A 459 -5.45 0.82 -10.05
CA ALA A 459 -5.69 0.47 -8.66
C ALA A 459 -6.85 1.27 -8.05
N GLY A 460 -6.90 2.58 -8.24
CA GLY A 460 -7.99 3.44 -7.76
C GLY A 460 -9.33 3.01 -8.35
N SER A 461 -9.37 2.77 -9.67
CA SER A 461 -10.55 2.26 -10.38
C SER A 461 -11.05 0.93 -9.81
N SER A 462 -10.14 -0.03 -9.57
CA SER A 462 -10.50 -1.36 -9.04
C SER A 462 -10.94 -1.32 -7.57
N ASN A 463 -10.26 -0.53 -6.74
CA ASN A 463 -10.65 -0.31 -5.34
C ASN A 463 -12.00 0.41 -5.24
N ALA A 464 -12.27 1.37 -6.12
CA ALA A 464 -13.53 2.07 -6.20
C ALA A 464 -14.68 1.13 -6.57
N LEU A 465 -14.46 0.22 -7.54
CA LEU A 465 -15.44 -0.81 -7.87
C LEU A 465 -15.72 -1.72 -6.67
N ALA A 466 -14.68 -2.22 -6.00
CA ALA A 466 -14.86 -3.07 -4.83
C ALA A 466 -15.65 -2.38 -3.73
N TYR A 467 -15.26 -1.16 -3.37
CA TYR A 467 -15.95 -0.36 -2.37
C TYR A 467 -17.42 -0.07 -2.74
N PHE A 468 -17.66 0.26 -4.01
CA PHE A 468 -18.99 0.49 -4.56
C PHE A 468 -19.88 -0.76 -4.41
N LEU A 469 -19.38 -1.93 -4.81
CA LEU A 469 -20.14 -3.18 -4.75
C LEU A 469 -20.42 -3.61 -3.32
N TYR A 470 -19.45 -3.55 -2.41
CA TYR A 470 -19.69 -3.83 -1.00
C TYR A 470 -20.69 -2.86 -0.37
N SER A 471 -20.65 -1.56 -0.71
CA SER A 471 -21.62 -0.56 -0.24
C SER A 471 -23.03 -0.86 -0.74
N LEU A 472 -23.14 -1.33 -1.98
CA LEU A 472 -24.40 -1.69 -2.61
C LEU A 472 -25.02 -2.93 -1.97
N VAL A 473 -24.21 -3.96 -1.69
CA VAL A 473 -24.65 -5.15 -0.94
C VAL A 473 -25.20 -4.77 0.42
N GLU A 474 -24.48 -3.94 1.16
CA GLU A 474 -24.93 -3.48 2.48
C GLU A 474 -26.25 -2.70 2.39
N ALA A 475 -26.43 -1.89 1.34
CA ALA A 475 -27.69 -1.19 1.09
C ALA A 475 -28.86 -2.14 0.75
N LEU A 476 -28.64 -3.10 -0.15
CA LEU A 476 -29.66 -4.08 -0.58
C LEU A 476 -30.11 -5.00 0.55
N GLU A 477 -29.19 -5.37 1.45
CA GLU A 477 -29.51 -6.09 2.67
C GLU A 477 -30.32 -5.23 3.69
N ASN A 478 -30.81 -4.05 3.29
CA ASN A 478 -31.59 -3.08 4.07
C ASN A 478 -30.89 -2.57 5.33
N ARG A 479 -29.56 -2.49 5.31
CA ARG A 479 -28.75 -2.13 6.50
C ARG A 479 -28.31 -0.68 6.54
N LEU A 480 -28.19 -0.02 5.39
CA LEU A 480 -27.81 1.39 5.32
C LEU A 480 -29.04 2.31 5.29
N SER A 481 -28.98 3.40 6.07
CA SER A 481 -29.89 4.53 5.90
C SER A 481 -29.50 5.39 4.68
N LYS A 482 -30.26 6.46 4.37
CA LYS A 482 -30.13 7.25 3.10
C LYS A 482 -28.90 8.04 3.20
N LYS A 483 -28.84 8.65 4.37
CA LYS A 483 -27.75 9.42 4.86
C LYS A 483 -26.50 8.56 4.81
N ASP A 484 -26.53 7.35 5.38
CA ASP A 484 -25.33 6.48 5.39
C ASP A 484 -24.93 6.07 3.99
N PHE A 485 -25.88 5.62 3.16
CA PHE A 485 -25.58 5.23 1.78
C PHE A 485 -25.09 6.40 0.92
N LYS A 486 -25.68 7.60 1.07
CA LYS A 486 -25.21 8.82 0.44
C LYS A 486 -23.80 9.16 0.91
N ILE A 487 -23.54 9.12 2.21
CA ILE A 487 -22.18 9.31 2.78
C ILE A 487 -21.21 8.30 2.17
N ARG A 488 -21.60 7.04 1.98
CA ARG A 488 -20.75 6.04 1.33
C ARG A 488 -20.41 6.44 -0.09
N ILE A 489 -21.38 6.91 -0.87
CA ILE A 489 -21.16 7.35 -2.25
C ILE A 489 -20.38 8.64 -2.33
N ASP A 490 -20.62 9.59 -1.43
CA ASP A 490 -19.78 10.79 -1.32
C ASP A 490 -18.32 10.39 -0.98
N SER A 491 -18.14 9.34 -0.17
CA SER A 491 -16.83 8.78 0.18
C SER A 491 -16.16 7.99 -0.96
N LEU A 492 -16.90 7.57 -1.99
CA LEU A 492 -16.34 6.92 -3.18
C LEU A 492 -15.34 7.83 -3.88
N ASN A 493 -15.60 9.14 -3.89
CA ASN A 493 -14.65 10.13 -4.39
C ASN A 493 -13.35 10.10 -3.58
N GLY A 494 -13.43 9.96 -2.26
CA GLY A 494 -12.25 9.74 -1.42
C GLY A 494 -11.47 8.49 -1.85
N VAL A 495 -12.16 7.36 -2.07
CA VAL A 495 -11.52 6.11 -2.53
C VAL A 495 -10.84 6.25 -3.89
N ILE A 496 -11.41 7.05 -4.79
CA ILE A 496 -10.87 7.27 -6.14
C ILE A 496 -9.71 8.27 -6.13
N PHE A 497 -9.88 9.45 -5.51
CA PHE A 497 -9.01 10.61 -5.71
C PHE A 497 -7.95 10.79 -4.64
N SER A 498 -8.15 10.25 -3.42
CA SER A 498 -7.20 10.44 -2.31
C SER A 498 -5.78 10.04 -2.72
N ASP A 499 -5.60 8.91 -3.38
CA ASP A 499 -4.26 8.44 -3.78
C ASP A 499 -3.57 9.38 -4.76
N ALA A 500 -4.31 9.88 -5.76
CA ALA A 500 -3.78 10.76 -6.78
C ALA A 500 -3.35 12.11 -6.18
N LEU A 501 -4.16 12.63 -5.25
CA LEU A 501 -3.93 13.88 -4.55
C LEU A 501 -2.80 13.77 -3.53
N LEU A 502 -2.79 12.71 -2.73
CA LEU A 502 -1.84 12.54 -1.63
C LEU A 502 -0.44 12.14 -2.10
N VAL A 503 -0.32 11.31 -3.14
CA VAL A 503 0.98 10.70 -3.50
C VAL A 503 1.71 11.45 -4.59
N LYS A 504 1.04 11.74 -5.71
CA LYS A 504 1.69 12.34 -6.88
C LYS A 504 1.24 13.76 -7.18
N LYS A 505 0.22 14.27 -6.46
CA LYS A 505 -0.43 15.56 -6.76
C LYS A 505 -0.78 15.68 -8.25
N ARG A 506 -1.25 14.59 -8.85
CA ARG A 506 -1.50 14.49 -10.31
C ARG A 506 -2.94 14.20 -10.62
N VAL A 507 -3.33 14.50 -11.86
CA VAL A 507 -4.62 14.13 -12.41
C VAL A 507 -4.66 12.62 -12.66
N ILE A 508 -5.83 12.03 -12.42
CA ILE A 508 -6.11 10.63 -12.73
C ILE A 508 -6.40 10.48 -14.22
N LEU A 509 -5.88 9.42 -14.82
CA LEU A 509 -6.18 9.08 -16.21
C LEU A 509 -7.63 8.60 -16.35
N TYR A 510 -8.53 9.48 -16.79
CA TYR A 510 -9.97 9.17 -16.93
C TYR A 510 -10.25 7.92 -17.77
N SER A 511 -9.43 7.66 -18.79
CA SER A 511 -9.54 6.45 -19.63
C SER A 511 -9.48 5.15 -18.81
N ARG A 512 -8.76 5.14 -17.67
CA ARG A 512 -8.65 3.98 -16.77
C ARG A 512 -9.89 3.77 -15.88
N PHE A 513 -10.81 4.74 -15.85
CA PHE A 513 -12.07 4.69 -15.10
C PHE A 513 -13.29 4.43 -16.00
N LYS A 514 -13.10 4.41 -17.33
CA LYS A 514 -14.16 4.13 -18.30
C LYS A 514 -14.86 2.79 -17.99
N ASN A 515 -14.09 1.73 -17.75
CA ASN A 515 -14.63 0.39 -17.50
C ASN A 515 -15.31 0.31 -16.12
N PHE A 516 -14.70 0.87 -15.07
CA PHE A 516 -15.34 1.01 -13.75
C PHE A 516 -16.71 1.69 -13.85
N LYS A 517 -16.78 2.82 -14.57
CA LYS A 517 -18.03 3.56 -14.75
C LYS A 517 -19.08 2.73 -15.48
N LYS A 518 -18.70 2.08 -16.58
CA LYS A 518 -19.60 1.19 -17.34
C LYS A 518 -20.11 0.05 -16.49
N ALA A 519 -19.21 -0.67 -15.81
CA ALA A 519 -19.56 -1.79 -14.92
C ALA A 519 -20.49 -1.35 -13.78
N SER A 520 -20.21 -0.22 -13.15
CA SER A 520 -21.03 0.33 -12.06
C SER A 520 -22.43 0.70 -12.53
N LEU A 521 -22.56 1.33 -13.70
CA LEU A 521 -23.85 1.65 -14.31
C LEU A 521 -24.65 0.39 -14.67
N HIS A 522 -23.99 -0.59 -15.29
CA HIS A 522 -24.63 -1.85 -15.68
C HIS A 522 -25.20 -2.60 -14.48
N ILE A 523 -24.45 -2.67 -13.37
CA ILE A 523 -24.92 -3.30 -12.13
C ILE A 523 -26.12 -2.56 -11.55
N LEU A 524 -26.18 -1.23 -11.67
CA LEU A 524 -27.34 -0.50 -11.19
C LEU A 524 -28.57 -0.71 -12.03
N ASP A 525 -28.43 -0.67 -13.35
CA ASP A 525 -29.56 -0.91 -14.25
C ASP A 525 -30.12 -2.31 -14.00
N LEU A 526 -29.25 -3.31 -13.80
CA LEU A 526 -29.63 -4.66 -13.36
C LEU A 526 -30.48 -4.63 -12.07
N LEU A 527 -29.99 -3.94 -11.02
CA LEU A 527 -30.66 -3.90 -9.71
C LEU A 527 -31.93 -3.05 -9.70
N MET A 528 -32.04 -2.07 -10.60
CA MET A 528 -33.28 -1.31 -10.83
C MET A 528 -34.32 -2.14 -11.59
N GLY A 529 -33.92 -3.23 -12.25
CA GLY A 529 -34.80 -4.11 -13.02
C GLY A 529 -35.78 -4.96 -12.20
N GLY A 530 -35.74 -4.91 -10.86
CA GLY A 530 -36.71 -5.58 -9.99
C GLY A 530 -36.10 -6.36 -8.84
N LYS A 531 -36.96 -6.87 -7.94
CA LYS A 531 -36.53 -7.64 -6.74
C LYS A 531 -35.80 -8.93 -7.12
N ASP A 532 -36.25 -9.63 -8.17
CA ASP A 532 -35.66 -10.91 -8.58
C ASP A 532 -34.20 -10.75 -9.00
N ASN A 533 -33.85 -9.67 -9.73
CA ASN A 533 -32.47 -9.37 -10.09
C ASN A 533 -31.61 -9.03 -8.87
N GLN A 534 -32.17 -8.28 -7.91
CA GLN A 534 -31.49 -8.00 -6.64
C GLN A 534 -31.22 -9.29 -5.88
N GLU A 535 -32.19 -10.20 -5.83
CA GLU A 535 -32.05 -11.48 -5.13
C GLU A 535 -31.04 -12.39 -5.83
N LYS A 536 -31.05 -12.47 -7.17
CA LYS A 536 -30.04 -13.20 -7.95
C LYS A 536 -28.63 -12.62 -7.74
N PHE A 537 -28.48 -11.30 -7.74
CA PHE A 537 -27.20 -10.64 -7.45
C PHE A 537 -26.70 -10.92 -6.03
N LEU A 538 -27.59 -10.82 -5.04
CA LEU A 538 -27.28 -11.20 -3.65
C LEU A 538 -26.92 -12.69 -3.56
N ARG A 539 -27.62 -13.59 -4.28
CA ARG A 539 -27.29 -15.02 -4.34
C ARG A 539 -25.93 -15.27 -4.99
N LEU A 540 -25.58 -14.56 -6.05
CA LEU A 540 -24.25 -14.67 -6.70
C LEU A 540 -23.15 -14.34 -5.70
N LEU A 541 -23.28 -13.23 -4.97
CA LEU A 541 -22.37 -12.86 -3.90
C LEU A 541 -22.37 -13.92 -2.78
N ASN A 542 -23.57 -14.39 -2.40
CA ASN A 542 -23.74 -15.37 -1.32
C ASN A 542 -23.28 -16.78 -1.68
N SER A 543 -23.12 -17.10 -2.96
CA SER A 543 -22.97 -18.45 -3.50
C SER A 543 -21.89 -19.27 -2.79
N LYS A 544 -20.89 -18.64 -2.14
CA LYS A 544 -19.99 -19.27 -1.14
C LYS A 544 -19.48 -18.35 0.00
N LYS A 545 -20.35 -17.51 0.62
CA LYS A 545 -20.12 -16.55 1.76
C LYS A 545 -19.90 -15.05 1.40
N LEU A 546 -20.97 -14.34 1.05
CA LEU A 546 -21.07 -12.89 1.26
C LEU A 546 -22.39 -12.45 1.90
N SER A 547 -23.17 -13.36 2.49
CA SER A 547 -24.34 -12.92 3.23
C SER A 547 -23.80 -12.29 4.49
N ASN A 548 -23.93 -10.98 4.60
CA ASN A 548 -23.69 -10.16 5.76
C ASN A 548 -22.38 -9.36 5.85
N VAL A 549 -21.99 -8.59 4.84
CA VAL A 549 -20.84 -7.67 4.94
C VAL A 549 -21.22 -6.35 5.67
N PHE A 550 -20.29 -5.76 6.42
CA PHE A 550 -20.29 -4.34 6.83
C PHE A 550 -19.00 -3.68 6.34
N LEU A 551 -19.09 -2.47 5.78
CA LEU A 551 -17.92 -1.66 5.50
C LEU A 551 -17.62 -0.75 6.70
N SER A 552 -16.39 -0.74 7.20
CA SER A 552 -15.93 0.36 8.05
C SER A 552 -14.88 1.17 7.30
N MET A 553 -15.12 2.47 7.13
CA MET A 553 -14.06 3.40 6.78
C MET A 553 -13.42 3.87 8.09
N LYS A 554 -12.09 3.98 8.12
CA LYS A 554 -11.42 4.67 9.21
C LYS A 554 -11.78 6.15 9.05
N LYS A 555 -12.43 6.74 10.05
CA LYS A 555 -12.69 8.19 10.09
C LYS A 555 -11.38 8.95 10.11
#